data_AF-A0A290MMG1-F1
#
_entry.id   AF-A0A290MMG1-F1
#
_cell.length_a   1.000
_cell.length_b   1.000
_cell.length_c   1.000
_cell.angle_alpha   90.00
_cell.angle_beta   90.00
_cell.angle_gamma   90.00
#
_symmetry.space_group_name_H-M   'P 1'
#
loop_
_entity.id
_entity.type
_entity.pdbx_description
1 polymer ?
#
loop_
_entity_poly.entity_id
_entity_poly.type
_entity_poly.pdbx_seq_one_letter_code
_entity_poly.pdbx_strand_id
1 'polypeptide(L)' 'MAGDYHRGEMDIHEQAATYDAFGKMTKWGSLAIAVLLLFFTLLFCTPAGFIGSGIASVVLLVLGVVLLKEKPAESH' A
#
# COMPACT_ATOMS: atom_id res chain seq x y z
N MET A 1 14.01 29.77 -27.49
CA MET A 1 12.93 29.24 -28.34
C MET A 1 12.08 28.33 -27.45
N ALA A 2 10.93 28.81 -26.99
CA ALA A 2 9.92 27.88 -26.49
C ALA A 2 9.42 27.14 -27.72
N GLY A 3 9.68 25.83 -27.82
CA GLY A 3 9.16 25.04 -28.93
C GLY A 3 7.64 25.14 -28.94
N ASP A 4 7.04 25.20 -30.14
CA ASP A 4 5.58 25.18 -30.28
C ASP A 4 5.05 23.94 -29.56
N TYR A 5 4.44 24.15 -28.39
CA TYR A 5 3.86 23.08 -27.60
C TYR A 5 2.70 22.47 -28.40
N HIS A 6 2.81 21.18 -28.72
CA HIS A 6 1.70 20.41 -29.27
C HIS A 6 0.93 19.77 -28.12
N ARG A 7 -0.33 20.17 -27.98
CA ARG A 7 -1.22 19.66 -26.94
C ARG A 7 -1.29 18.14 -27.03
N GLY A 8 -0.95 17.47 -25.93
CA GLY A 8 -1.00 16.01 -25.81
C GLY A 8 0.31 15.29 -26.15
N GLU A 9 1.28 15.98 -26.74
CA GLU A 9 2.61 15.43 -27.08
C GLU A 9 3.66 15.71 -25.99
N MET A 10 3.21 16.12 -24.80
CA MET A 10 4.09 16.30 -23.66
C MET A 10 4.55 14.94 -23.15
N ASP A 11 5.86 14.75 -22.98
CA ASP A 11 6.36 13.57 -22.27
C ASP A 11 5.82 13.53 -20.84
N ILE A 12 5.16 12.44 -20.49
CA ILE A 12 4.54 12.21 -19.18
C ILE A 12 5.24 11.13 -18.34
N HIS A 13 6.44 10.70 -18.74
CA HIS A 13 7.14 9.58 -18.09
C HIS A 13 7.29 9.79 -16.57
N GLU A 14 7.72 10.97 -16.15
CA GLU A 14 7.94 11.29 -14.73
C GLU A 14 6.64 11.32 -13.92
N GLN A 15 5.56 11.84 -14.52
CA GLN A 15 4.24 11.94 -13.92
C GLN A 15 3.63 10.54 -13.75
N ALA A 16 3.79 9.67 -14.76
CA ALA A 16 3.36 8.28 -14.69
C ALA A 16 4.12 7.51 -13.60
N ALA A 17 5.46 7.67 -13.53
CA ALA A 17 6.27 7.05 -12.50
C ALA A 17 5.89 7.53 -11.08
N THR A 18 5.64 8.83 -10.91
CA THR A 18 5.18 9.40 -9.64
C THR A 18 3.83 8.84 -9.22
N TYR A 19 2.89 8.70 -10.16
CA TYR A 19 1.57 8.14 -9.89
C TYR A 19 1.63 6.67 -9.47
N ASP A 20 2.44 5.87 -10.16
CA ASP A 20 2.70 4.48 -9.79
C ASP A 20 3.32 4.37 -8.38
N ALA A 21 4.30 5.22 -8.06
CA ALA A 21 4.92 5.28 -6.74
C ALA A 21 3.90 5.64 -5.64
N PHE A 22 3.02 6.62 -5.89
CA PHE A 22 1.94 6.98 -4.97
C PHE A 22 0.95 5.82 -4.74
N GLY A 23 0.57 5.12 -5.81
CA GLY A 23 -0.28 3.93 -5.72
C GLY A 23 0.34 2.84 -4.85
N LYS A 24 1.63 2.55 -5.05
CA LYS A 24 2.37 1.59 -4.21
C LYS A 24 2.46 2.04 -2.75
N MET A 25 2.77 3.31 -2.51
CA MET A 25 2.88 3.87 -1.16
C MET A 25 1.56 3.78 -0.40
N THR A 26 0.44 4.18 -1.01
CA THR A 26 -0.87 4.14 -0.36
C THR A 26 -1.35 2.71 -0.13
N LYS A 27 -1.13 1.81 -1.09
CA LYS A 27 -1.45 0.38 -0.98
C LYS A 27 -0.73 -0.30 0.18
N TRP A 28 0.59 -0.17 0.28
CA TRP A 28 1.36 -0.80 1.34
C TRP A 28 1.29 -0.03 2.66
N GLY A 29 1.23 1.30 2.60
CA GLY A 29 1.12 2.17 3.76
C GLY A 29 -0.20 1.99 4.51
N SER A 30 -1.32 1.82 3.81
CA SER A 30 -2.62 1.55 4.45
C SER A 30 -2.62 0.20 5.19
N LEU A 31 -2.00 -0.85 4.63
CA LEU A 31 -1.81 -2.11 5.34
C LEU A 31 -0.98 -1.95 6.61
N ALA A 32 0.14 -1.21 6.53
CA ALA A 32 0.99 -0.96 7.69
C ALA A 32 0.22 -0.24 8.81
N ILE A 33 -0.57 0.78 8.46
CA ILE A 33 -1.43 1.50 9.43
C ILE A 33 -2.46 0.55 10.03
N ALA A 34 -3.16 -0.25 9.23
CA ALA A 34 -4.16 -1.19 9.73
C ALA A 34 -3.59 -2.21 10.72
N VAL A 35 -2.41 -2.77 10.43
CA VAL A 35 -1.72 -3.73 11.31
C VAL A 35 -1.28 -3.07 12.63
N LEU A 36 -0.72 -1.85 12.57
CA LEU A 36 -0.31 -1.11 13.77
C LEU A 36 -1.51 -0.73 14.65
N LEU A 37 -2.59 -0.27 14.02
CA LEU A 37 -3.83 0.05 14.73
C LEU A 37 -4.37 -1.20 15.43
N LEU A 38 -4.50 -2.33 14.72
CA LEU A 38 -4.95 -3.58 15.33
C LEU A 38 -4.06 -3.99 16.51
N PHE A 39 -2.74 -3.96 16.33
CA PHE A 39 -1.79 -4.35 17.37
C PHE A 39 -1.95 -3.51 18.64
N PHE A 40 -1.92 -2.18 18.50
CA PHE A 40 -2.01 -1.29 19.67
C PHE A 40 -3.40 -1.28 20.29
N THR A 41 -4.47 -1.39 19.49
CA THR A 41 -5.83 -1.52 20.02
C THR A 41 -5.97 -2.80 20.85
N LEU A 42 -5.49 -3.95 20.35
CA LEU A 42 -5.55 -5.19 21.12
C LEU A 42 -4.64 -5.13 22.36
N LEU A 43 -3.45 -4.56 22.23
CA LEU A 43 -2.48 -4.50 23.32
C LEU A 43 -2.94 -3.64 24.49
N PHE A 44 -3.52 -2.47 24.22
CA PHE A 44 -3.84 -1.48 25.24
C PHE A 44 -5.32 -1.39 25.58
N CYS A 45 -6.22 -1.81 24.69
CA CYS A 45 -7.66 -1.68 24.89
C CYS A 45 -8.37 -3.02 25.16
N THR A 46 -7.65 -4.14 25.23
CA THR A 46 -8.22 -5.46 25.50
C THR A 46 -7.29 -6.31 26.39
N PRO A 47 -7.79 -7.40 27.02
CA PRO A 47 -6.96 -8.32 27.79
C PRO A 47 -6.15 -9.31 26.93
N ALA A 48 -6.04 -9.11 25.61
CA ALA A 48 -5.32 -10.01 24.70
C ALA A 48 -3.81 -10.14 25.01
N GLY A 49 -3.23 -9.13 25.68
CA GLY A 49 -1.80 -9.08 26.01
C GLY A 49 -0.89 -8.99 24.78
N PHE A 50 0.42 -8.95 25.02
CA PHE A 50 1.40 -8.75 23.94
C PHE A 50 1.39 -9.87 22.90
N ILE A 51 1.41 -11.13 23.34
CA ILE A 51 1.47 -12.29 22.45
C ILE A 51 0.19 -12.43 21.62
N GLY A 52 -0.99 -12.31 22.25
CA GLY A 52 -2.27 -12.39 21.53
C GLY A 52 -2.43 -11.29 20.48
N SER A 53 -2.09 -10.05 20.85
CA SER A 53 -2.09 -8.90 19.94
C SER A 53 -1.11 -9.09 18.78
N GLY A 54 0.09 -9.62 19.09
CA GLY A 54 1.12 -9.92 18.09
C GLY A 54 0.66 -10.97 17.07
N ILE A 55 0.09 -12.08 17.52
CA ILE A 55 -0.41 -13.14 16.64
C ILE A 55 -1.49 -12.60 15.71
N ALA A 56 -2.51 -11.91 16.24
CA ALA A 56 -3.58 -11.35 15.43
C ALA A 56 -3.08 -10.36 14.37
N SER A 57 -2.10 -9.53 14.73
CA SER A 57 -1.50 -8.53 13.84
C SER A 57 -0.64 -9.17 12.75
N VAL A 58 0.10 -10.23 13.08
CA VAL A 58 0.88 -11.02 12.11
C VAL A 58 -0.05 -11.73 11.13
N VAL A 59 -1.17 -12.31 11.60
CA VAL A 59 -2.16 -12.94 10.72
C VAL A 59 -2.73 -11.92 9.73
N LEU A 60 -3.14 -10.73 10.21
CA LEU A 60 -3.62 -9.66 9.33
C LEU A 60 -2.56 -9.23 8.33
N LEU A 61 -1.30 -9.08 8.75
CA LEU A 61 -0.19 -8.72 7.88
C LEU A 61 0.00 -9.75 6.77
N VAL A 62 0.08 -11.04 7.11
CA VAL A 62 0.27 -12.12 6.13
C VAL A 62 -0.88 -12.17 5.14
N LEU A 63 -2.12 -12.13 5.62
CA LEU A 63 -3.30 -12.10 4.76
C LEU A 63 -3.30 -10.86 3.86
N GLY A 64 -2.99 -9.68 4.42
CA GLY A 64 -2.89 -8.44 3.66
C GLY A 64 -1.85 -8.51 2.55
N VAL A 65 -0.65 -9.02 2.82
CA VAL A 65 0.42 -9.18 1.81
C VAL A 65 0.00 -10.15 0.71
N VAL A 66 -0.60 -11.28 1.06
CA VAL A 66 -1.05 -12.29 0.07
C VAL A 66 -2.16 -11.72 -0.81
N LEU A 67 -3.13 -11.01 -0.23
CA LEU A 67 -4.28 -10.47 -0.95
C LEU A 67 -3.95 -9.22 -1.78
N LEU A 68 -3.01 -8.39 -1.32
CA LEU A 68 -2.60 -7.17 -2.03
C LEU A 68 -1.52 -7.44 -3.08
N LYS A 69 -0.89 -8.61 -3.10
CA LYS A 69 0.11 -8.94 -4.13
C LYS A 69 -0.53 -8.83 -5.52
N GLU A 70 0.16 -8.14 -6.43
CA GLU A 70 -0.31 -7.99 -7.79
C GLU A 70 -0.35 -9.36 -8.47
N LYS A 71 -1.44 -9.61 -9.18
CA LYS A 71 -1.54 -10.77 -10.05
C LYS A 71 -0.77 -10.47 -11.33
N PRO A 72 -0.11 -11.46 -11.94
CA PRO A 72 0.49 -11.27 -13.26
C PRO A 72 -0.57 -10.73 -14.22
N ALA A 73 -0.23 -9.71 -15.01
CA ALA A 73 -1.14 -9.13 -15.97
C ALA A 73 -1.62 -10.22 -16.93
N GLU A 74 -2.94 -10.39 -17.07
CA GLU A 74 -3.48 -11.19 -18.16
C GLU A 74 -3.11 -10.49 -19.47
N SER A 75 -2.35 -11.20 -20.30
CA SER A 75 -2.10 -10.81 -21.69
C SER A 75 -3.41 -10.95 -22.47
N HIS A 76 -4.18 -9.87 -22.55
CA HIS A 76 -5.24 -9.71 -23.54
C HIS A 76 -4.70 -8.96 -24.75
#